data_AF-A0A6L7LFR0-F1
#
_entry.id   AF-A0A6L7LFR0-F1
#
_cell.length_a   1.000
_cell.length_b   1.000
_cell.length_c   1.000
_cell.angle_alpha   90.00
_cell.angle_beta   90.00
_cell.angle_gamma   90.00
#
_symmetry.space_group_name_H-M   'P 1'
#
loop_
_entity.id
_entity.type
_entity.pdbx_description
1 polymer ?
#
loop_
_entity_poly.entity_id
_entity_poly.type
_entity_poly.pdbx_seq_one_letter_code
_entity_poly.pdbx_strand_id
1 'polypeptide(L)'
;GWRNFAELAPQLIGAPKSLGQHVGGMILSSSPIPEMVPVRAGAMEGRYIMDWDRDSVADAGFAKIDILSLPVLDQIEEALDLIERSGRERPDMSRIDPEDTDVYDMINEGRCKGVFLLQSPAQLKLARRLLSRNLLDLAYQVALIRPGVGAAESAVSRFVDRYRYGAGWEYDHPLEERALARGYGIIVWQEQVVQLLMDVGGMSASEADGVRRAFAKSNSAHLVAMYRSRFLEGALDNGVDRDTALKIWQKVNGQYMFPESHSHAFAITAYQAAWLKRHHPLEFFVGLLNNQPMGFYPVETLKQDARRFGVPFLNPCVNTSEPSAIPHNGCVLLGLGLVKDVGPESARLIVEEREARGPYIGAGDLVRRTGLRPQAVESLVMAGAFDRITPNRRQSLWDAGLYASPKRNGQAALPLSMEDSIPNLGDFSEAERMAGEYWTMGIYPPGHLMQFVRPGLSSEVMTCDEVERLGDEAFAVVAGWPIARQHPKGRDGTIFVTLEDETGDTQVILWPRVYAQYRRELSSQVVLVRGTVSAWDGTVNLIASEVRAIRSGVRMPRAHDWR
;
A
#
# COMPACT_ATOMS: atom_id res chain seq x y z
N GLY A 1 -8.21 -20.83 -32.30
CA GLY A 1 -7.68 -19.91 -31.27
C GLY A 1 -7.94 -20.44 -29.87
N TRP A 2 -9.15 -20.21 -29.33
CA TRP A 2 -9.48 -20.51 -27.93
C TRP A 2 -9.52 -22.00 -27.55
N ARG A 3 -9.91 -22.91 -28.46
CA ARG A 3 -9.91 -24.36 -28.21
C ARG A 3 -8.50 -24.92 -28.01
N ASN A 4 -7.60 -24.64 -28.95
CA ASN A 4 -6.18 -25.03 -28.83
C ASN A 4 -5.53 -24.41 -27.58
N PHE A 5 -5.89 -23.16 -27.23
CA PHE A 5 -5.42 -22.54 -25.99
C PHE A 5 -5.89 -23.31 -24.76
N ALA A 6 -7.17 -23.72 -24.70
CA ALA A 6 -7.72 -24.49 -23.59
C ALA A 6 -7.12 -25.91 -23.49
N GLU A 7 -6.77 -26.54 -24.60
CA GLU A 7 -6.15 -27.87 -24.63
C GLU A 7 -4.64 -27.84 -24.30
N LEU A 8 -3.91 -26.82 -24.76
CA LEU A 8 -2.45 -26.73 -24.60
C LEU A 8 -2.03 -26.04 -23.30
N ALA A 9 -2.78 -25.05 -22.80
CA ALA A 9 -2.39 -24.29 -21.62
C ALA A 9 -2.20 -25.16 -20.35
N PRO A 10 -3.05 -26.17 -20.06
CA PRO A 10 -2.84 -27.06 -18.92
C PRO A 10 -1.53 -27.86 -19.00
N GLN A 11 -1.05 -28.18 -20.21
CA GLN A 11 0.18 -28.94 -20.43
C GLN A 11 1.44 -28.12 -20.07
N LEU A 12 1.33 -26.79 -20.03
CA LEU A 12 2.40 -25.89 -19.62
C LEU A 12 2.37 -25.57 -18.12
N ILE A 13 1.38 -26.07 -17.36
CA ILE A 13 1.33 -25.87 -15.90
C ILE A 13 2.50 -26.61 -15.25
N GLY A 14 3.34 -25.86 -14.54
CA GLY A 14 4.55 -26.38 -13.90
C GLY A 14 5.81 -26.29 -14.77
N ALA A 15 5.69 -25.90 -16.05
CA ALA A 15 6.87 -25.63 -16.87
C ALA A 15 7.59 -24.35 -16.39
N PRO A 16 8.93 -24.36 -16.24
CA PRO A 16 9.67 -23.17 -15.85
C PRO A 16 9.58 -22.10 -16.95
N LYS A 17 9.20 -20.87 -16.58
CA LYS A 17 9.06 -19.74 -17.53
C LYS A 17 10.41 -19.11 -17.89
N SER A 18 11.23 -18.85 -16.88
CA SER A 18 12.53 -18.19 -16.99
C SER A 18 13.31 -18.38 -15.68
N LEU A 19 14.63 -18.24 -15.75
CA LEU A 19 15.48 -18.23 -14.56
C LEU A 19 15.43 -16.82 -13.95
N GLY A 20 14.71 -16.69 -12.84
CA GLY A 20 14.58 -15.43 -12.10
C GLY A 20 15.51 -15.41 -10.88
N GLN A 21 15.99 -14.22 -10.51
CA GLN A 21 16.75 -14.03 -9.28
C GLN A 21 15.81 -13.99 -8.06
N HIS A 22 16.16 -14.69 -6.98
CA HIS A 22 15.48 -14.52 -5.69
C HIS A 22 15.81 -13.13 -5.12
N VAL A 23 14.78 -12.35 -4.78
CA VAL A 23 14.90 -10.92 -4.46
C VAL A 23 15.74 -10.57 -3.22
N GLY A 24 16.04 -11.55 -2.36
CA GLY A 24 16.90 -11.32 -1.18
C GLY A 24 17.79 -12.49 -0.77
N GLY A 25 17.77 -13.61 -1.50
CA GLY A 25 18.39 -14.85 -1.03
C GLY A 25 19.90 -14.83 -1.27
N MET A 26 20.68 -14.82 -0.20
CA MET A 26 22.13 -14.89 -0.21
C MET A 26 22.58 -16.24 0.35
N ILE A 27 23.51 -16.89 -0.34
CA ILE A 27 24.03 -18.20 0.06
C ILE A 27 25.43 -18.05 0.62
N LEU A 28 25.62 -18.63 1.78
CA LEU A 28 26.91 -18.76 2.46
C LEU A 28 27.35 -20.21 2.38
N SER A 29 28.61 -20.39 2.01
CA SER A 29 29.23 -21.69 1.85
C SER A 29 30.65 -21.64 2.37
N SER A 30 31.08 -22.71 3.03
CA SER A 30 32.47 -22.90 3.44
C SER A 30 33.40 -23.21 2.26
N SER A 31 32.84 -23.74 1.17
CA SER A 31 33.57 -24.09 -0.06
C SER A 31 33.17 -23.15 -1.20
N PRO A 32 34.06 -22.88 -2.18
CA PRO A 32 33.72 -22.05 -3.33
C PRO A 32 32.48 -22.58 -4.07
N ILE A 33 31.42 -21.79 -4.12
CA ILE A 33 30.14 -22.17 -4.77
C ILE A 33 30.33 -22.66 -6.22
N PRO A 34 31.17 -22.02 -7.07
CA PRO A 34 31.37 -22.46 -8.45
C PRO A 34 31.93 -23.88 -8.61
N GLU A 35 32.53 -24.46 -7.57
CA GLU A 35 33.02 -25.84 -7.59
C GLU A 35 31.90 -26.87 -7.38
N MET A 36 30.77 -26.44 -6.83
CA MET A 36 29.63 -27.31 -6.50
C MET A 36 28.44 -27.09 -7.43
N VAL A 37 28.18 -25.82 -7.79
CA VAL A 37 27.00 -25.42 -8.55
C VAL A 37 27.40 -24.39 -9.61
N PRO A 38 26.94 -24.52 -10.86
CA PRO A 38 27.08 -23.48 -11.86
C PRO A 38 26.54 -22.13 -11.36
N VAL A 39 27.32 -21.08 -11.61
CA VAL A 39 26.95 -19.70 -11.29
C VAL A 39 26.91 -18.86 -12.57
N ARG A 40 26.06 -17.85 -12.58
CA ARG A 40 25.90 -16.90 -13.67
C ARG A 40 25.96 -15.48 -13.16
N ALA A 41 26.40 -14.55 -14.00
CA ALA A 41 26.32 -13.13 -13.67
C ALA A 41 24.86 -12.70 -13.55
N GLY A 42 24.54 -11.96 -12.50
CA GLY A 42 23.24 -11.31 -12.31
C GLY A 42 23.11 -10.04 -13.14
N ALA A 43 21.95 -9.39 -13.04
CA ALA A 43 21.69 -8.13 -13.74
C ALA A 43 22.50 -6.94 -13.16
N MET A 44 22.85 -7.02 -11.88
CA MET A 44 23.70 -6.03 -11.22
C MET A 44 25.15 -6.48 -11.29
N GLU A 45 26.04 -5.54 -11.63
CA GLU A 45 27.47 -5.77 -11.64
C GLU A 45 27.96 -6.29 -10.26
N GLY A 46 28.87 -7.26 -10.28
CA GLY A 46 29.40 -7.89 -9.08
C GLY A 46 28.45 -8.87 -8.37
N ARG A 47 27.23 -9.11 -8.88
CA ARG A 47 26.33 -10.15 -8.35
C ARG A 47 26.36 -11.40 -9.20
N TYR A 48 26.38 -12.56 -8.53
CA TYR A 48 26.29 -13.87 -9.16
C TYR A 48 25.09 -14.63 -8.62
N ILE A 49 24.47 -15.43 -9.49
CA ILE A 49 23.27 -16.22 -9.22
C ILE A 49 23.64 -17.69 -9.40
N MET A 50 23.33 -18.52 -8.42
CA MET A 50 23.45 -19.98 -8.55
C MET A 50 22.24 -20.57 -9.28
N ASP A 51 22.46 -21.68 -10.00
CA ASP A 51 21.42 -22.29 -10.82
C ASP A 51 20.43 -23.18 -10.05
N TRP A 52 20.72 -23.48 -8.79
CA TRP A 52 19.82 -24.23 -7.94
C TRP A 52 18.68 -23.38 -7.40
N ASP A 53 17.51 -23.99 -7.28
CA ASP A 53 16.36 -23.36 -6.65
C ASP A 53 16.46 -23.42 -5.12
N ARG A 54 15.53 -22.73 -4.45
CA ARG A 54 15.50 -22.63 -2.98
C ARG A 54 15.47 -24.00 -2.30
N ASP A 55 14.69 -24.92 -2.84
CA ASP A 55 14.46 -26.23 -2.22
C ASP A 55 15.71 -27.10 -2.39
N SER A 56 16.35 -27.08 -3.57
CA SER A 56 17.62 -27.80 -3.83
C SER A 56 18.78 -27.27 -2.96
N VAL A 57 18.83 -25.96 -2.75
CA VAL A 57 19.81 -25.32 -1.84
C VAL A 57 19.61 -25.80 -0.40
N ALA A 58 18.36 -25.90 0.05
CA ALA A 58 18.03 -26.39 1.38
C ALA A 58 18.35 -27.89 1.54
N ASP A 59 18.03 -28.70 0.54
CA ASP A 59 18.34 -30.14 0.52
C ASP A 59 19.84 -30.41 0.57
N ALA A 60 20.64 -29.54 -0.07
CA ALA A 60 22.10 -29.59 -0.03
C ALA A 60 22.72 -29.05 1.28
N GLY A 61 21.92 -28.53 2.21
CA GLY A 61 22.39 -28.04 3.50
C GLY A 61 23.13 -26.71 3.44
N PHE A 62 22.95 -25.91 2.38
CA PHE A 62 23.55 -24.59 2.30
C PHE A 62 22.95 -23.64 3.34
N ALA A 63 23.80 -22.79 3.93
CA ALA A 63 23.34 -21.69 4.76
C ALA A 63 22.76 -20.58 3.87
N LYS A 64 21.47 -20.29 4.03
CA LYS A 64 20.77 -19.23 3.31
C LYS A 64 20.39 -18.10 4.26
N ILE A 65 20.71 -16.87 3.90
CA ILE A 65 20.26 -15.65 4.57
C ILE A 65 19.43 -14.83 3.59
N ASP A 66 18.25 -14.38 4.00
CA ASP A 66 17.47 -13.43 3.21
C ASP A 66 17.79 -12.00 3.66
N ILE A 67 18.37 -11.21 2.75
CA ILE A 67 18.55 -9.77 2.90
C ILE A 67 17.44 -9.09 2.11
N LEU A 68 16.44 -8.57 2.83
CA LEU A 68 15.24 -7.97 2.25
C LEU A 68 15.33 -6.45 2.29
N SER A 69 14.93 -5.80 1.21
CA SER A 69 14.61 -4.37 1.22
C SER A 69 13.18 -4.20 1.70
N LEU A 70 12.99 -3.38 2.73
CA LEU A 70 11.68 -3.05 3.27
C LEU A 70 11.52 -1.53 3.24
N PRO A 71 10.77 -0.97 2.27
CA PRO A 71 10.69 0.49 2.06
C PRO A 71 10.22 1.31 3.27
N VAL A 72 9.53 0.69 4.25
CA VAL A 72 9.18 1.38 5.51
C VAL A 72 10.41 1.76 6.32
N LEU A 73 11.50 0.99 6.25
CA LEU A 73 12.72 1.30 6.99
C LEU A 73 13.41 2.52 6.35
N ASP A 74 13.42 2.60 5.02
CA ASP A 74 13.92 3.77 4.29
C ASP A 74 13.05 5.01 4.60
N GLN A 75 11.73 4.85 4.65
CA GLN A 75 10.80 5.91 5.06
C GLN A 75 11.07 6.41 6.48
N ILE A 76 11.25 5.50 7.45
CA ILE A 76 11.53 5.84 8.85
C ILE A 76 12.86 6.59 8.93
N GLU A 77 13.92 6.05 8.32
CA GLU A 77 15.24 6.65 8.37
C GLU A 77 15.27 8.04 7.73
N GLU A 78 14.61 8.22 6.58
CA GLU A 78 14.47 9.52 5.94
C GLU A 78 13.70 10.52 6.81
N ALA A 79 12.62 10.09 7.48
CA ALA A 79 11.89 10.95 8.40
C ALA A 79 12.77 11.40 9.57
N LEU A 80 13.58 10.50 10.14
CA LEU A 80 14.52 10.82 11.22
C LEU A 80 15.61 11.81 10.77
N ASP A 81 16.15 11.62 9.55
CA ASP A 81 17.10 12.55 8.95
C ASP A 81 16.51 13.95 8.77
N LEU A 82 15.24 14.04 8.35
CA LEU A 82 14.54 15.32 8.21
C LEU A 82 14.28 16.00 9.56
N ILE A 83 13.96 15.23 10.61
CA ILE A 83 13.82 15.76 11.98
C ILE A 83 15.14 16.35 12.44
N GLU A 84 16.25 15.63 12.28
CA GLU A 84 17.59 16.09 12.66
C GLU A 84 18.02 17.35 11.90
N ARG A 85 17.81 17.38 10.58
CA ARG A 85 18.10 18.54 9.73
C ARG A 85 17.29 19.78 10.10
N SER A 86 16.12 19.61 10.72
CA SER A 86 15.31 20.72 11.23
C SER A 86 15.80 21.30 12.56
N GLY A 87 16.88 20.76 13.12
CA GLY A 87 17.45 21.16 14.41
C GLY A 87 16.76 20.56 15.62
N ARG A 88 15.83 19.61 15.42
CA ARG A 88 15.21 18.83 16.49
C ARG A 88 16.08 17.62 16.83
N GLU A 89 15.95 17.11 18.05
CA GLU A 89 16.61 15.87 18.46
C GLU A 89 16.10 14.69 17.62
N ARG A 90 17.03 13.90 17.06
CA ARG A 90 16.71 12.68 16.31
C ARG A 90 16.17 11.63 17.29
N PRO A 91 14.89 11.20 17.19
CA PRO A 91 14.35 10.24 18.13
C PRO A 91 14.98 8.85 17.95
N ASP A 92 15.32 8.18 19.05
CA ASP A 92 15.76 6.78 19.03
C ASP A 92 14.52 5.86 18.98
N MET A 93 14.25 5.28 17.81
CA MET A 93 13.12 4.38 17.57
C MET A 93 13.12 3.14 18.46
N SER A 94 14.26 2.75 19.05
CA SER A 94 14.33 1.63 20.00
C SER A 94 13.89 1.99 21.42
N ARG A 95 13.71 3.28 21.71
CA ARG A 95 13.42 3.83 23.04
C ARG A 95 12.11 4.64 23.11
N ILE A 96 11.35 4.70 22.03
CA ILE A 96 10.02 5.32 22.06
C ILE A 96 9.12 4.57 23.06
N ASP A 97 8.27 5.31 23.76
CA ASP A 97 7.34 4.75 24.74
C ASP A 97 6.39 3.76 24.03
N PRO A 98 6.35 2.46 24.40
CA PRO A 98 5.45 1.50 23.78
C PRO A 98 3.99 1.62 24.26
N GLU A 99 3.72 2.43 25.29
CA GLU A 99 2.40 2.60 25.92
C GLU A 99 1.73 3.95 25.57
N ASP A 100 2.31 4.72 24.63
CA ASP A 100 1.78 6.03 24.23
C ASP A 100 0.33 5.94 23.73
N THR A 101 -0.60 6.44 24.54
CA THR A 101 -2.04 6.37 24.30
C THR A 101 -2.47 7.11 23.05
N ASP A 102 -1.80 8.21 22.69
CA ASP A 102 -2.13 9.05 21.54
C ASP A 102 -1.91 8.30 20.21
N VAL A 103 -0.86 7.47 20.17
CA VAL A 103 -0.56 6.63 19.00
C VAL A 103 -1.64 5.57 18.84
N TYR A 104 -2.01 4.91 19.95
CA TYR A 104 -3.08 3.92 19.93
C TYR A 104 -4.45 4.53 19.59
N ASP A 105 -4.77 5.72 20.10
CA ASP A 105 -6.00 6.44 19.76
C ASP A 105 -6.05 6.75 18.26
N MET A 106 -4.96 7.28 17.69
CA MET A 106 -4.87 7.50 16.24
C MET A 106 -5.08 6.20 15.44
N ILE A 107 -4.49 5.08 15.89
CA ILE A 107 -4.68 3.76 15.26
C ILE A 107 -6.15 3.34 15.34
N ASN A 108 -6.75 3.45 16.52
CA ASN A 108 -8.12 3.02 16.81
C ASN A 108 -9.17 3.90 16.12
N GLU A 109 -8.86 5.16 15.82
CA GLU A 109 -9.65 6.04 14.95
C GLU A 109 -9.59 5.63 13.46
N GLY A 110 -8.72 4.69 13.09
CA GLY A 110 -8.51 4.28 11.71
C GLY A 110 -7.68 5.28 10.89
N ARG A 111 -6.88 6.13 11.54
CA ARG A 111 -6.06 7.16 10.87
C ARG A 111 -4.68 6.65 10.46
N CYS A 112 -4.62 5.43 9.93
CA CYS A 112 -3.37 4.71 9.61
C CYS A 112 -3.05 4.60 8.11
N LYS A 113 -3.66 5.40 7.22
CA LYS A 113 -3.26 5.40 5.80
C LYS A 113 -1.76 5.72 5.67
N GLY A 114 -1.03 4.93 4.87
CA GLY A 114 0.43 5.04 4.75
C GLY A 114 1.23 4.38 5.88
N VAL A 115 0.60 3.89 6.96
CA VAL A 115 1.30 3.16 8.03
C VAL A 115 1.48 1.69 7.63
N PHE A 116 2.70 1.20 7.77
CA PHE A 116 3.05 -0.19 7.42
C PHE A 116 2.16 -1.20 8.16
N LEU A 117 1.63 -2.17 7.41
CA LEU A 117 0.72 -3.24 7.86
C LEU A 117 -0.62 -2.83 8.50
N LEU A 118 -0.82 -1.56 8.87
CA LEU A 118 -2.05 -1.06 9.52
C LEU A 118 -2.97 -0.28 8.57
N GLN A 119 -2.59 -0.09 7.31
CA GLN A 119 -3.28 0.83 6.39
C GLN A 119 -4.41 0.23 5.54
N SER A 120 -4.48 -1.09 5.37
CA SER A 120 -5.49 -1.67 4.46
C SER A 120 -6.90 -1.35 4.97
N PRO A 121 -7.92 -1.17 4.11
CA PRO A 121 -9.27 -0.86 4.58
C PRO A 121 -9.84 -1.85 5.61
N ALA A 122 -9.47 -3.13 5.52
CA ALA A 122 -9.84 -4.14 6.52
C ALA A 122 -9.07 -3.96 7.83
N GLN A 123 -7.80 -3.52 7.78
CA GLN A 123 -7.01 -3.17 8.97
C GLN A 123 -7.53 -1.91 9.68
N LEU A 124 -7.90 -0.87 8.93
CA LEU A 124 -8.48 0.35 9.49
C LEU A 124 -9.80 0.05 10.23
N LYS A 125 -10.63 -0.83 9.67
CA LYS A 125 -11.86 -1.30 10.32
C LYS A 125 -11.58 -2.18 11.53
N LEU A 126 -10.62 -3.09 11.46
CA LEU A 126 -10.24 -3.90 12.60
C LEU A 126 -9.72 -3.02 13.75
N ALA A 127 -8.96 -1.97 13.47
CA ALA A 127 -8.45 -1.06 14.49
C ALA A 127 -9.59 -0.46 15.34
N ARG A 128 -10.67 0.00 14.69
CA ARG A 128 -11.87 0.57 15.34
C ARG A 128 -12.62 -0.41 16.24
N ARG A 129 -12.44 -1.72 16.02
CA ARG A 129 -13.10 -2.80 16.77
C ARG A 129 -12.18 -3.39 17.84
N LEU A 130 -10.92 -3.61 17.47
CA LEU A 130 -9.91 -4.19 18.32
C LEU A 130 -9.42 -3.20 19.36
N LEU A 131 -9.49 -1.88 19.16
CA LEU A 131 -9.15 -0.88 20.17
C LEU A 131 -7.80 -1.16 20.86
N SER A 132 -6.75 -1.33 20.07
CA SER A 132 -5.40 -1.69 20.51
C SER A 132 -4.85 -0.72 21.56
N ARG A 133 -4.16 -1.22 22.59
CA ARG A 133 -3.57 -0.43 23.69
C ARG A 133 -2.16 -0.85 24.08
N ASN A 134 -1.61 -1.87 23.44
CA ASN A 134 -0.24 -2.34 23.65
C ASN A 134 0.26 -3.06 22.38
N LEU A 135 1.54 -3.45 22.36
CA LEU A 135 2.17 -4.12 21.22
C LEU A 135 1.61 -5.51 20.90
N LEU A 136 1.12 -6.25 21.91
CA LEU A 136 0.47 -7.55 21.69
C LEU A 136 -0.84 -7.38 20.90
N ASP A 137 -1.61 -6.32 21.20
CA ASP A 137 -2.83 -6.00 20.45
C ASP A 137 -2.53 -5.73 18.98
N LEU A 138 -1.43 -5.02 18.70
CA LEU A 138 -0.96 -4.78 17.33
C LEU A 138 -0.47 -6.07 16.66
N ALA A 139 0.17 -6.99 17.41
CA ALA A 139 0.55 -8.30 16.87
C ALA A 139 -0.69 -9.11 16.44
N TYR A 140 -1.78 -9.07 17.22
CA TYR A 140 -3.07 -9.64 16.80
C TYR A 140 -3.63 -8.95 15.57
N GLN A 141 -3.64 -7.60 15.53
CA GLN A 141 -4.13 -6.84 14.39
C GLN A 141 -3.39 -7.20 13.08
N VAL A 142 -2.07 -7.29 13.15
CA VAL A 142 -1.22 -7.73 12.02
C VAL A 142 -1.53 -9.17 11.62
N ALA A 143 -1.87 -10.04 12.58
CA ALA A 143 -2.11 -11.45 12.32
C ALA A 143 -3.49 -11.77 11.71
N LEU A 144 -4.54 -11.08 12.17
CA LEU A 144 -5.95 -11.43 11.93
C LEU A 144 -6.48 -11.10 10.52
N ILE A 145 -6.04 -10.01 9.89
CA ILE A 145 -6.55 -9.61 8.57
C ILE A 145 -5.79 -10.31 7.45
N ARG A 146 -6.16 -11.58 7.22
CA ARG A 146 -5.62 -12.42 6.13
C ARG A 146 -6.66 -13.35 5.53
N PRO A 147 -6.45 -13.86 4.30
CA PRO A 147 -7.39 -14.76 3.64
C PRO A 147 -7.78 -16.02 4.44
N GLY A 148 -7.00 -16.49 5.41
CA GLY A 148 -7.40 -17.60 6.29
C GLY A 148 -8.36 -17.19 7.39
N VAL A 149 -7.91 -16.28 8.27
CA VAL A 149 -8.71 -15.83 9.44
C VAL A 149 -9.88 -14.94 9.01
N GLY A 150 -9.71 -14.16 7.94
CA GLY A 150 -10.73 -13.27 7.39
C GLY A 150 -11.72 -13.90 6.39
N ALA A 151 -11.43 -15.09 5.83
CA ALA A 151 -12.42 -15.81 5.01
C ALA A 151 -13.51 -16.47 5.86
N ALA A 152 -13.15 -16.91 7.07
CA ALA A 152 -14.13 -17.17 8.11
C ALA A 152 -14.49 -15.81 8.75
N GLU A 153 -15.43 -15.08 8.18
CA GLU A 153 -15.92 -13.79 8.70
C GLU A 153 -16.32 -13.88 10.20
N SER A 154 -16.64 -15.09 10.68
CA SER A 154 -16.89 -15.41 12.08
C SER A 154 -15.63 -15.48 12.97
N ALA A 155 -14.43 -15.74 12.46
CA ALA A 155 -13.23 -15.93 13.29
C ALA A 155 -12.67 -14.59 13.81
N VAL A 156 -12.49 -13.59 12.94
CA VAL A 156 -12.06 -12.25 13.39
C VAL A 156 -13.08 -11.64 14.35
N SER A 157 -14.38 -11.75 14.06
CA SER A 157 -15.40 -11.22 14.95
C SER A 157 -15.40 -11.95 16.29
N ARG A 158 -15.44 -13.29 16.30
CA ARG A 158 -15.38 -14.07 17.56
C ARG A 158 -14.13 -13.75 18.36
N PHE A 159 -12.99 -13.54 17.71
CA PHE A 159 -11.76 -13.13 18.40
C PHE A 159 -11.98 -11.80 19.12
N VAL A 160 -12.47 -10.77 18.43
CA VAL A 160 -12.77 -9.47 19.03
C VAL A 160 -13.78 -9.61 20.17
N ASP A 161 -14.85 -10.38 19.98
CA ASP A 161 -15.90 -10.59 20.98
C ASP A 161 -15.35 -11.22 22.26
N ARG A 162 -14.48 -12.21 22.12
CA ARG A 162 -13.84 -12.89 23.26
C ARG A 162 -12.78 -12.02 23.92
N TYR A 163 -11.95 -11.37 23.10
CA TYR A 163 -10.81 -10.60 23.58
C TYR A 163 -11.23 -9.29 24.25
N ARG A 164 -12.19 -8.57 23.67
CA ARG A 164 -12.62 -7.24 24.13
C ARG A 164 -13.88 -7.25 24.96
N TYR A 165 -14.85 -8.08 24.58
CA TYR A 165 -16.15 -8.10 25.24
C TYR A 165 -16.32 -9.26 26.22
N GLY A 166 -15.26 -10.07 26.41
CA GLY A 166 -15.27 -11.17 27.38
C GLY A 166 -16.24 -12.30 27.05
N ALA A 167 -16.61 -12.46 25.77
CA ALA A 167 -17.45 -13.56 25.35
C ALA A 167 -16.80 -14.91 25.73
N GLY A 168 -17.58 -15.81 26.32
CA GLY A 168 -17.10 -17.15 26.70
C GLY A 168 -16.80 -18.03 25.48
N TRP A 169 -15.95 -19.03 25.68
CA TRP A 169 -15.76 -20.12 24.73
C TRP A 169 -15.47 -21.42 25.47
N GLU A 170 -15.78 -22.53 24.81
CA GLU A 170 -15.47 -23.88 25.28
C GLU A 170 -14.45 -24.51 24.36
N TYR A 171 -13.59 -25.35 24.92
CA TYR A 171 -12.69 -26.20 24.15
C TYR A 171 -13.41 -27.50 23.79
N ASP A 172 -13.10 -28.06 22.62
CA ASP A 172 -13.61 -29.39 22.29
C ASP A 172 -12.93 -30.46 23.17
N HIS A 173 -11.70 -30.19 23.63
CA HIS A 173 -10.98 -31.03 24.58
C HIS A 173 -10.03 -30.21 25.48
N PRO A 174 -9.80 -30.59 26.77
CA PRO A 174 -8.87 -29.88 27.66
C PRO A 174 -7.44 -29.72 27.12
N LEU A 175 -6.98 -30.67 26.30
CA LEU A 175 -5.64 -30.61 25.67
C LEU A 175 -5.49 -29.44 24.68
N GLU A 176 -6.57 -28.82 24.22
CA GLU A 176 -6.47 -27.63 23.36
C GLU A 176 -6.11 -26.36 24.13
N GLU A 177 -6.34 -26.32 25.44
CA GLU A 177 -6.28 -25.11 26.26
C GLU A 177 -4.90 -24.44 26.14
N ARG A 178 -3.83 -25.21 26.28
CA ARG A 178 -2.46 -24.69 26.21
C ARG A 178 -2.13 -24.03 24.86
N ALA A 179 -2.67 -24.56 23.76
CA ALA A 179 -2.43 -24.03 22.43
C ALA A 179 -3.35 -22.83 22.11
N LEU A 180 -4.62 -22.89 22.53
CA LEU A 180 -5.66 -21.99 22.07
C LEU A 180 -6.01 -20.86 23.06
N ALA A 181 -5.62 -20.95 24.33
CA ALA A 181 -5.92 -19.93 25.33
C ALA A 181 -5.42 -18.54 24.92
N ARG A 182 -4.18 -18.44 24.43
CA ARG A 182 -3.58 -17.17 23.97
C ARG A 182 -4.20 -16.60 22.69
N GLY A 183 -4.99 -17.38 21.98
CA GLY A 183 -5.77 -16.92 20.81
C GLY A 183 -7.26 -16.82 21.11
N TYR A 184 -7.66 -16.85 22.39
CA TYR A 184 -9.06 -16.84 22.81
C TYR A 184 -9.88 -17.94 22.14
N GLY A 185 -9.36 -19.16 22.11
CA GLY A 185 -10.00 -20.31 21.49
C GLY A 185 -9.96 -20.31 19.95
N ILE A 186 -9.15 -19.44 19.33
CA ILE A 186 -8.98 -19.33 17.88
C ILE A 186 -7.50 -19.48 17.53
N ILE A 187 -7.23 -20.14 16.41
CA ILE A 187 -5.88 -20.27 15.85
C ILE A 187 -5.58 -18.98 15.09
N VAL A 188 -4.66 -18.19 15.63
CA VAL A 188 -4.13 -16.96 15.04
C VAL A 188 -2.76 -17.20 14.41
N TRP A 189 -1.91 -18.02 15.05
CA TRP A 189 -0.51 -18.23 14.66
C TRP A 189 -0.15 -19.68 14.34
N GLN A 190 0.93 -19.87 13.58
CA GLN A 190 1.48 -21.18 13.23
C GLN A 190 1.90 -21.98 14.47
N GLU A 191 2.47 -21.31 15.45
CA GLU A 191 2.98 -21.91 16.68
C GLU A 191 1.86 -22.52 17.52
N GLN A 192 0.62 -21.98 17.43
CA GLN A 192 -0.55 -22.60 18.05
C GLN A 192 -0.93 -23.91 17.36
N VAL A 193 -0.82 -23.99 16.03
CA VAL A 193 -1.05 -25.24 15.28
C VAL A 193 -0.03 -26.29 15.68
N VAL A 194 1.25 -25.93 15.73
CA VAL A 194 2.31 -26.85 16.14
C VAL A 194 2.06 -27.36 17.56
N GLN A 195 1.76 -26.45 18.49
CA GLN A 195 1.46 -26.81 19.88
C GLN A 195 0.22 -27.73 19.97
N LEU A 196 -0.84 -27.45 19.22
CA LEU A 196 -2.06 -28.25 19.18
C LEU A 196 -1.81 -29.67 18.66
N LEU A 197 -1.01 -29.82 17.61
CA LEU A 197 -0.64 -31.12 17.04
C LEU A 197 0.21 -31.95 18.01
N MET A 198 1.06 -31.31 18.79
CA MET A 198 1.87 -31.95 19.82
C MET A 198 1.01 -32.37 21.03
N ASP A 199 0.21 -31.45 21.57
CA ASP A 199 -0.55 -31.68 22.80
C ASP A 199 -1.71 -32.66 22.59
N VAL A 200 -2.42 -32.56 21.46
CA VAL A 200 -3.56 -33.45 21.16
C VAL A 200 -3.07 -34.73 20.48
N GLY A 201 -2.25 -34.60 19.44
CA GLY A 201 -1.85 -35.73 18.59
C GLY A 201 -0.58 -36.46 19.02
N GLY A 202 0.08 -36.06 20.11
CA GLY A 202 1.33 -36.68 20.58
C GLY A 202 2.49 -36.60 19.60
N MET A 203 2.42 -35.71 18.61
CA MET A 203 3.45 -35.57 17.57
C MET A 203 4.73 -34.93 18.12
N SER A 204 5.88 -35.25 17.54
CA SER A 204 7.10 -34.48 17.78
C SER A 204 7.03 -33.10 17.09
N ALA A 205 7.85 -32.15 17.55
CA ALA A 205 7.93 -30.82 16.94
C ALA A 205 8.28 -30.87 15.44
N SER A 206 9.15 -31.80 15.04
CA SER A 206 9.53 -32.02 13.63
C SER A 206 8.34 -32.47 12.78
N GLU A 207 7.51 -33.34 13.32
CA GLU A 207 6.33 -33.87 12.62
C GLU A 207 5.22 -32.83 12.50
N ALA A 208 4.98 -32.09 13.59
CA ALA A 208 4.04 -30.98 13.59
C ALA A 208 4.43 -29.88 12.60
N ASP A 209 5.71 -29.52 12.52
CA ASP A 209 6.21 -28.62 11.46
C ASP A 209 6.13 -29.27 10.06
N GLY A 210 6.28 -30.59 9.95
CA GLY A 210 6.02 -31.34 8.73
C GLY A 210 4.58 -31.17 8.23
N VAL A 211 3.59 -31.22 9.12
CA VAL A 211 2.18 -30.94 8.80
C VAL A 211 2.04 -29.53 8.24
N ARG A 212 2.62 -28.56 8.94
CA ARG A 212 2.63 -27.14 8.54
C ARG A 212 3.20 -26.96 7.13
N ARG A 213 4.36 -27.55 6.83
CA ARG A 213 4.98 -27.52 5.49
C ARG A 213 4.15 -28.23 4.43
N ALA A 214 3.50 -29.34 4.77
CA ALA A 214 2.64 -30.07 3.84
C ALA A 214 1.49 -29.19 3.35
N PHE A 215 0.85 -28.41 4.23
CA PHE A 215 -0.21 -27.48 3.84
C PHE A 215 0.23 -26.36 2.89
N ALA A 216 1.52 -25.96 2.92
CA ALA A 216 2.06 -24.92 2.05
C ALA A 216 2.51 -25.43 0.68
N LYS A 217 2.70 -26.75 0.52
CA LYS A 217 3.22 -27.36 -0.71
C LYS A 217 2.10 -27.65 -1.70
N SER A 218 2.31 -27.35 -2.98
CA SER A 218 1.39 -27.75 -4.06
C SER A 218 1.31 -29.27 -4.19
N ASN A 219 0.13 -29.82 -4.51
CA ASN A 219 -0.10 -31.26 -4.72
C ASN A 219 0.22 -32.15 -3.50
N SER A 220 0.09 -31.63 -2.28
CA SER A 220 0.43 -32.32 -1.02
C SER A 220 -0.73 -33.08 -0.36
N ALA A 221 -1.87 -33.25 -1.04
CA ALA A 221 -3.07 -33.85 -0.45
C ALA A 221 -2.81 -35.22 0.19
N HIS A 222 -1.94 -36.02 -0.42
CA HIS A 222 -1.51 -37.32 0.12
C HIS A 222 -0.70 -37.18 1.42
N LEU A 223 0.21 -36.20 1.51
CA LEU A 223 0.98 -35.90 2.74
C LEU A 223 0.05 -35.43 3.86
N VAL A 224 -0.88 -34.53 3.55
CA VAL A 224 -1.87 -34.05 4.52
C VAL A 224 -2.75 -35.19 5.02
N ALA A 225 -3.17 -36.11 4.14
CA ALA A 225 -3.92 -37.29 4.53
C ALA A 225 -3.12 -38.24 5.44
N MET A 226 -1.84 -38.45 5.13
CA MET A 226 -0.93 -39.25 5.98
C MET A 226 -0.79 -38.64 7.38
N TYR A 227 -0.53 -37.33 7.47
CA TYR A 227 -0.43 -36.63 8.75
C TYR A 227 -1.74 -36.62 9.52
N ARG A 228 -2.89 -36.54 8.82
CA ARG A 228 -4.21 -36.65 9.45
C ARG A 228 -4.39 -38.01 10.13
N SER A 229 -4.08 -39.11 9.45
CA SER A 229 -4.20 -40.45 10.05
C SER A 229 -3.33 -40.56 11.30
N ARG A 230 -2.08 -40.09 11.21
CA ARG A 230 -1.15 -40.08 12.33
C ARG A 230 -1.63 -39.24 13.51
N PHE A 231 -2.18 -38.06 13.26
CA PHE A 231 -2.74 -37.20 14.30
C PHE A 231 -3.92 -37.89 15.00
N LEU A 232 -4.82 -38.54 14.25
CA LEU A 232 -5.98 -39.23 14.83
C LEU A 232 -5.56 -40.43 15.68
N GLU A 233 -4.56 -41.19 15.27
CA GLU A 233 -4.00 -42.29 16.06
C GLU A 233 -3.44 -41.77 17.40
N GLY A 234 -2.57 -40.76 17.36
CA GLY A 234 -2.02 -40.20 18.58
C GLY A 234 -3.04 -39.49 19.48
N ALA A 235 -4.09 -38.89 18.89
CA ALA A 235 -5.18 -38.31 19.66
C ALA A 235 -5.99 -39.36 20.45
N LEU A 236 -6.25 -40.52 19.84
CA LEU A 236 -6.91 -41.64 20.50
C LEU A 236 -6.04 -42.19 21.65
N ASP A 237 -4.73 -42.31 21.45
CA ASP A 237 -3.78 -42.74 22.47
C ASP A 237 -3.72 -41.77 23.67
N ASN A 238 -3.95 -40.47 23.41
CA ASN A 238 -4.04 -39.42 24.44
C ASN A 238 -5.44 -39.29 25.09
N GLY A 239 -6.37 -40.21 24.79
CA GLY A 239 -7.69 -40.25 25.39
C GLY A 239 -8.73 -39.31 24.76
N VAL A 240 -8.47 -38.78 23.57
CA VAL A 240 -9.43 -37.95 22.82
C VAL A 240 -10.30 -38.84 21.95
N ASP A 241 -11.62 -38.72 22.04
CA ASP A 241 -12.51 -39.51 21.18
C ASP A 241 -12.35 -39.11 19.69
N ARG A 242 -12.69 -40.05 18.80
CA ARG A 242 -12.45 -39.90 17.36
C ARG A 242 -13.18 -38.70 16.76
N ASP A 243 -14.39 -38.40 17.21
CA ASP A 243 -15.20 -37.32 16.65
C ASP A 243 -14.65 -35.96 17.08
N THR A 244 -14.24 -35.84 18.35
CA THR A 244 -13.53 -34.68 18.88
C THR A 244 -12.18 -34.48 18.18
N ALA A 245 -11.38 -35.53 18.00
CA ALA A 245 -10.11 -35.44 17.28
C ALA A 245 -10.32 -34.97 15.82
N LEU A 246 -11.38 -35.44 15.15
CA LEU A 246 -11.73 -34.98 13.81
C LEU A 246 -12.13 -33.49 13.78
N LYS A 247 -12.90 -33.01 14.76
CA LYS A 247 -13.25 -31.59 14.89
C LYS A 247 -11.99 -30.74 15.12
N ILE A 248 -11.09 -31.17 15.99
CA ILE A 248 -9.82 -30.46 16.25
C ILE A 248 -8.97 -30.41 14.98
N TRP A 249 -8.84 -31.50 14.23
CA TRP A 249 -8.11 -31.52 12.97
C TRP A 249 -8.70 -30.55 11.93
N GLN A 250 -10.02 -30.39 11.88
CA GLN A 250 -10.67 -29.44 10.97
C GLN A 250 -10.31 -27.98 11.26
N LYS A 251 -9.88 -27.65 12.49
CA LYS A 251 -9.35 -26.32 12.83
C LYS A 251 -7.99 -26.07 12.16
N VAL A 252 -7.23 -27.14 11.89
CA VAL A 252 -5.91 -27.07 11.25
C VAL A 252 -6.08 -26.98 9.73
N ASN A 253 -5.71 -25.85 9.16
CA ASN A 253 -5.68 -25.69 7.71
C ASN A 253 -4.49 -24.84 7.24
N GLY A 254 -4.19 -24.91 5.95
CA GLY A 254 -3.07 -24.21 5.33
C GLY A 254 -3.23 -22.70 5.18
N GLN A 255 -4.35 -22.13 5.62
CA GLN A 255 -4.63 -20.71 5.48
C GLN A 255 -4.20 -19.90 6.73
N TYR A 256 -3.94 -20.54 7.87
CA TYR A 256 -3.56 -19.91 9.15
C TYR A 256 -2.04 -19.88 9.40
N MET A 257 -1.30 -19.51 8.35
CA MET A 257 0.15 -19.70 8.31
C MET A 257 0.90 -18.39 8.57
N PHE A 258 0.69 -17.75 9.72
CA PHE A 258 1.56 -16.64 10.14
C PHE A 258 2.36 -16.92 11.42
N PRO A 259 3.69 -16.72 11.43
CA PRO A 259 4.49 -16.89 12.64
C PRO A 259 4.18 -15.83 13.70
N GLU A 260 4.07 -16.26 14.95
CA GLU A 260 3.84 -15.43 16.13
C GLU A 260 4.99 -14.46 16.35
N SER A 261 6.23 -14.95 16.32
CA SER A 261 7.44 -14.13 16.43
C SER A 261 7.50 -13.02 15.38
N HIS A 262 7.13 -13.34 14.14
CA HIS A 262 7.12 -12.39 13.03
C HIS A 262 6.02 -11.33 13.19
N SER A 263 4.85 -11.70 13.73
CA SER A 263 3.79 -10.74 14.06
C SER A 263 4.21 -9.71 15.10
N HIS A 264 4.90 -10.15 16.15
CA HIS A 264 5.41 -9.26 17.18
C HIS A 264 6.50 -8.33 16.64
N ALA A 265 7.45 -8.87 15.88
CA ALA A 265 8.52 -8.07 15.28
C ALA A 265 7.96 -6.97 14.35
N PHE A 266 6.99 -7.30 13.51
CA PHE A 266 6.36 -6.32 12.62
C PHE A 266 5.39 -5.37 13.33
N ALA A 267 4.77 -5.77 14.43
CA ALA A 267 3.99 -4.87 15.26
C ALA A 267 4.84 -3.71 15.79
N ILE A 268 6.11 -3.97 16.13
CA ILE A 268 7.06 -2.92 16.55
C ILE A 268 7.32 -1.93 15.41
N THR A 269 7.64 -2.41 14.21
CA THR A 269 7.86 -1.51 13.05
C THR A 269 6.61 -0.73 12.67
N ALA A 270 5.44 -1.37 12.73
CA ALA A 270 4.16 -0.70 12.49
C ALA A 270 3.88 0.39 13.54
N TYR A 271 4.19 0.12 14.81
CA TYR A 271 4.10 1.07 15.90
C TYR A 271 5.05 2.26 15.71
N GLN A 272 6.31 2.01 15.36
CA GLN A 272 7.31 3.06 15.08
C GLN A 272 6.85 3.99 13.94
N ALA A 273 6.33 3.41 12.85
CA ALA A 273 5.78 4.20 11.74
C ALA A 273 4.53 5.00 12.16
N ALA A 274 3.66 4.43 13.01
CA ALA A 274 2.49 5.13 13.54
C ALA A 274 2.88 6.26 14.50
N TRP A 275 3.88 6.04 15.36
CA TRP A 275 4.43 7.03 16.28
C TRP A 275 4.99 8.23 15.52
N LEU A 276 5.77 7.99 14.46
CA LEU A 276 6.25 9.06 13.58
C LEU A 276 5.11 9.82 12.93
N LYS A 277 4.09 9.12 12.43
CA LYS A 277 2.92 9.78 11.84
C LYS A 277 2.17 10.67 12.84
N ARG A 278 2.06 10.24 14.10
CA ARG A 278 1.38 10.99 15.17
C ARG A 278 2.17 12.24 15.58
N HIS A 279 3.46 12.07 15.86
CA HIS A 279 4.28 13.12 16.49
C HIS A 279 5.08 13.96 15.51
N HIS A 280 5.41 13.41 14.34
CA HIS A 280 6.20 14.04 13.27
C HIS A 280 5.52 13.86 11.90
N PRO A 281 4.24 14.28 11.74
CA PRO A 281 3.47 14.01 10.53
C PRO A 281 4.11 14.58 9.27
N LEU A 282 4.72 15.78 9.34
CA LEU A 282 5.36 16.41 8.19
C LEU A 282 6.48 15.53 7.63
N GLU A 283 7.41 15.10 8.47
CA GLU A 283 8.54 14.27 8.06
C GLU A 283 8.09 12.88 7.63
N PHE A 284 7.09 12.32 8.31
CA PHE A 284 6.46 11.06 7.91
C PHE A 284 5.90 11.10 6.49
N PHE A 285 5.16 12.16 6.13
CA PHE A 285 4.55 12.29 4.80
C PHE A 285 5.57 12.63 3.71
N VAL A 286 6.63 13.38 4.02
CA VAL A 286 7.76 13.59 3.08
C VAL A 286 8.45 12.25 2.78
N GLY A 287 8.84 11.50 3.82
CA GLY A 287 9.46 10.18 3.65
C GLY A 287 8.53 9.20 2.93
N LEU A 288 7.23 9.22 3.24
CA LEU A 288 6.25 8.35 2.58
C LEU A 288 6.14 8.64 1.08
N LEU A 289 6.21 9.92 0.70
CA LEU A 289 6.15 10.36 -0.70
C LEU A 289 7.40 9.97 -1.46
N ASN A 290 8.58 10.20 -0.88
CA ASN A 290 9.86 9.94 -1.52
C ASN A 290 10.15 8.44 -1.73
N ASN A 291 9.55 7.58 -0.91
CA ASN A 291 9.70 6.12 -1.00
C ASN A 291 8.56 5.43 -1.78
N GLN A 292 7.69 6.17 -2.49
CA GLN A 292 6.66 5.57 -3.35
C GLN A 292 7.27 4.79 -4.54
N PRO A 293 6.61 3.71 -5.03
CA PRO A 293 5.27 3.23 -4.65
C PRO A 293 5.27 2.36 -3.39
N MET A 294 4.43 2.72 -2.42
CA MET A 294 4.22 1.97 -1.17
C MET A 294 2.75 1.93 -0.77
N GLY A 295 2.32 0.80 -0.21
CA GLY A 295 1.02 0.69 0.44
C GLY A 295 -0.17 0.53 -0.49
N PHE A 296 -1.36 0.90 0.00
CA PHE A 296 -2.65 0.62 -0.64
C PHE A 296 -3.23 1.80 -1.42
N TYR A 297 -2.76 3.01 -1.15
CA TYR A 297 -3.41 4.25 -1.57
C TYR A 297 -2.54 5.04 -2.55
N PRO A 298 -3.14 5.70 -3.54
CA PRO A 298 -2.42 6.63 -4.40
C PRO A 298 -1.96 7.87 -3.61
N VAL A 299 -0.97 8.58 -4.15
CA VAL A 299 -0.41 9.79 -3.51
C VAL A 299 -1.49 10.85 -3.24
N GLU A 300 -2.49 10.98 -4.11
CA GLU A 300 -3.60 11.92 -3.93
C GLU A 300 -4.38 11.65 -2.63
N THR A 301 -4.66 10.38 -2.33
CA THR A 301 -5.32 9.97 -1.08
C THR A 301 -4.42 10.19 0.13
N LEU A 302 -3.11 9.89 0.01
CA LEU A 302 -2.15 10.15 1.07
C LEU A 302 -2.04 11.64 1.39
N LYS A 303 -2.14 12.50 0.37
CA LYS A 303 -2.21 13.95 0.53
C LYS A 303 -3.50 14.38 1.24
N GLN A 304 -4.67 13.82 0.91
CA GLN A 304 -5.90 14.12 1.67
C GLN A 304 -5.77 13.72 3.14
N ASP A 305 -5.16 12.57 3.40
CA ASP A 305 -4.88 12.13 4.76
C ASP A 305 -3.93 13.09 5.48
N ALA A 306 -2.84 13.53 4.83
CA ALA A 306 -1.91 14.51 5.38
C ALA A 306 -2.56 15.84 5.78
N ARG A 307 -3.53 16.32 5.00
CA ARG A 307 -4.31 17.52 5.34
C ARG A 307 -5.06 17.38 6.66
N ARG A 308 -5.55 16.19 7.00
CA ARG A 308 -6.22 15.90 8.29
C ARG A 308 -5.25 15.93 9.48
N PHE A 309 -3.95 15.79 9.22
CA PHE A 309 -2.87 15.98 10.19
C PHE A 309 -2.30 17.41 10.15
N GLY A 310 -2.92 18.34 9.43
CA GLY A 310 -2.46 19.73 9.34
C GLY A 310 -1.24 19.91 8.43
N VAL A 311 -0.92 18.92 7.59
CA VAL A 311 0.23 18.95 6.67
C VAL A 311 -0.26 19.22 5.24
N PRO A 312 -0.21 20.47 4.76
CA PRO A 312 -0.56 20.81 3.38
C PRO A 312 0.57 20.44 2.41
N PHE A 313 0.21 20.27 1.14
CA PHE A 313 1.15 20.02 0.05
C PHE A 313 1.25 21.25 -0.83
N LEU A 314 2.44 21.55 -1.33
CA LEU A 314 2.71 22.64 -2.26
C LEU A 314 3.21 22.09 -3.59
N ASN A 315 2.74 22.70 -4.68
CA ASN A 315 3.26 22.46 -6.02
C ASN A 315 4.80 22.63 -6.04
N PRO A 316 5.50 21.92 -6.94
CA PRO A 316 6.92 22.09 -7.10
C PRO A 316 7.25 23.55 -7.46
N CYS A 317 8.49 23.98 -7.23
CA CYS A 317 8.99 25.28 -7.66
C CYS A 317 10.42 25.15 -8.15
N VAL A 318 10.72 25.59 -9.37
CA VAL A 318 12.08 25.47 -9.94
C VAL A 318 13.15 26.19 -9.10
N ASN A 319 12.76 27.22 -8.35
CA ASN A 319 13.65 28.02 -7.52
C ASN A 319 13.75 27.56 -6.06
N THR A 320 12.98 26.56 -5.62
CA THR A 320 12.94 26.16 -4.20
C THR A 320 12.88 24.65 -3.99
N SER A 321 12.23 23.90 -4.89
CA SER A 321 12.15 22.44 -4.80
C SER A 321 13.51 21.79 -5.06
N GLU A 322 13.69 20.63 -4.45
CA GLU A 322 14.80 19.71 -4.66
C GLU A 322 14.38 18.56 -5.60
N PRO A 323 15.27 17.62 -5.96
CA PRO A 323 14.87 16.48 -6.78
C PRO A 323 13.79 15.62 -6.12
N SER A 324 13.90 15.44 -4.79
CA SER A 324 12.89 14.78 -3.95
C SER A 324 12.06 15.80 -3.18
N ALA A 325 10.93 15.38 -2.61
CA ALA A 325 10.10 16.27 -1.79
C ALA A 325 10.84 16.65 -0.50
N ILE A 326 10.57 17.86 -0.01
CA ILE A 326 11.20 18.42 1.20
C ILE A 326 10.17 19.07 2.12
N PRO A 327 10.42 19.14 3.43
CA PRO A 327 9.67 20.01 4.32
C PRO A 327 9.98 21.48 4.00
N HIS A 328 8.94 22.31 3.87
CA HIS A 328 9.08 23.74 3.61
C HIS A 328 7.97 24.52 4.33
N ASN A 329 8.33 25.32 5.34
CA ASN A 329 7.39 26.16 6.12
C ASN A 329 6.16 25.40 6.67
N GLY A 330 6.37 24.17 7.17
CA GLY A 330 5.28 23.33 7.68
C GLY A 330 4.49 22.56 6.61
N CYS A 331 4.88 22.69 5.33
CA CYS A 331 4.24 22.05 4.20
C CYS A 331 5.16 21.00 3.56
N VAL A 332 4.59 20.03 2.84
CA VAL A 332 5.33 19.17 1.93
C VAL A 332 5.51 19.90 0.60
N LEU A 333 6.72 20.34 0.28
CA LEU A 333 7.04 20.88 -1.04
C LEU A 333 7.41 19.74 -1.98
N LEU A 334 6.66 19.59 -3.06
CA LEU A 334 6.88 18.52 -4.02
C LEU A 334 8.24 18.65 -4.72
N GLY A 335 8.91 17.51 -4.89
CA GLY A 335 10.16 17.40 -5.61
C GLY A 335 9.99 17.51 -7.12
N LEU A 336 11.01 18.04 -7.80
CA LEU A 336 11.03 18.16 -9.26
C LEU A 336 11.02 16.79 -9.96
N GLY A 337 11.56 15.76 -9.32
CA GLY A 337 11.60 14.40 -9.85
C GLY A 337 10.25 13.70 -9.92
N LEU A 338 9.25 14.17 -9.15
CA LEU A 338 7.86 13.65 -9.21
C LEU A 338 7.16 14.06 -10.51
N VAL A 339 7.59 15.17 -11.11
CA VAL A 339 6.98 15.70 -12.33
C VAL A 339 7.30 14.77 -13.50
N LYS A 340 6.24 14.34 -14.19
CA LYS A 340 6.33 13.52 -15.39
C LYS A 340 7.30 14.14 -16.41
N ASP A 341 8.03 13.28 -17.12
CA ASP A 341 8.99 13.63 -18.18
C ASP A 341 10.29 14.34 -17.70
N VAL A 342 10.40 14.74 -16.43
CA VAL A 342 11.64 15.30 -15.86
C VAL A 342 12.61 14.16 -15.52
N GLY A 343 12.23 13.27 -14.61
CA GLY A 343 13.10 12.19 -14.11
C GLY A 343 14.23 12.70 -13.19
N PRO A 344 14.95 11.78 -12.51
CA PRO A 344 15.90 12.14 -11.46
C PRO A 344 17.10 12.96 -11.94
N GLU A 345 17.65 12.62 -13.11
CA GLU A 345 18.84 13.30 -13.66
C GLU A 345 18.54 14.74 -14.07
N SER A 346 17.40 14.96 -14.75
CA SER A 346 16.96 16.32 -15.11
C SER A 346 16.65 17.16 -13.89
N ALA A 347 16.07 16.56 -12.83
CA ALA A 347 15.78 17.26 -11.59
C ALA A 347 17.06 17.74 -10.88
N ARG A 348 18.10 16.88 -10.84
CA ARG A 348 19.44 17.25 -10.34
C ARG A 348 20.06 18.37 -11.17
N LEU A 349 20.00 18.28 -12.49
CA LEU A 349 20.52 19.31 -13.40
C LEU A 349 19.90 20.69 -13.15
N ILE A 350 18.58 20.75 -12.91
CA ILE A 350 17.89 22.02 -12.60
C ILE A 350 18.45 22.62 -11.30
N VAL A 351 18.66 21.81 -10.27
CA VAL A 351 19.18 22.29 -8.99
C VAL A 351 20.64 22.73 -9.11
N GLU A 352 21.50 21.93 -9.75
CA GLU A 352 22.91 22.27 -9.95
C GLU A 352 23.08 23.56 -10.76
N GLU A 353 22.33 23.72 -11.85
CA GLU A 353 22.38 24.95 -12.66
C GLU A 353 21.85 26.17 -11.89
N ARG A 354 20.81 26.00 -11.07
CA ARG A 354 20.27 27.04 -10.18
C ARG A 354 21.32 27.49 -9.16
N GLU A 355 22.01 26.56 -8.52
CA GLU A 355 23.05 26.86 -7.53
C GLU A 355 24.26 27.55 -8.17
N ALA A 356 24.65 27.13 -9.39
CA ALA A 356 25.80 27.69 -10.09
C ALA A 356 25.57 29.12 -10.64
N ARG A 357 24.37 29.44 -11.14
CA ARG A 357 24.10 30.72 -11.84
C ARG A 357 22.96 31.55 -11.25
N GLY A 358 22.40 31.15 -10.11
CA GLY A 358 21.31 31.85 -9.42
C GLY A 358 19.91 31.44 -9.88
N PRO A 359 18.86 32.06 -9.30
CA PRO A 359 17.46 31.69 -9.56
C PRO A 359 17.04 31.89 -11.02
N TYR A 360 16.09 31.09 -11.48
CA TYR A 360 15.48 31.24 -12.79
C TYR A 360 14.49 32.40 -12.81
N ILE A 361 14.50 33.17 -13.91
CA ILE A 361 13.60 34.30 -14.14
C ILE A 361 12.38 33.95 -14.99
N GLY A 362 12.34 32.76 -15.59
CA GLY A 362 11.26 32.32 -16.48
C GLY A 362 11.51 30.93 -17.06
N ALA A 363 10.52 30.41 -17.81
CA ALA A 363 10.62 29.09 -18.43
C ALA A 363 11.65 29.07 -19.57
N GLY A 364 11.74 30.16 -20.33
CA GLY A 364 12.73 30.33 -21.39
C GLY A 364 14.17 30.36 -20.88
N ASP A 365 14.42 31.00 -19.72
CA ASP A 365 15.73 30.99 -19.07
C ASP A 365 16.15 29.58 -18.66
N LEU A 366 15.23 28.80 -18.10
CA LEU A 366 15.47 27.40 -17.75
C LEU A 366 15.84 26.56 -18.99
N VAL A 367 15.09 26.70 -20.10
CA VAL A 367 15.40 26.00 -21.37
C VAL A 367 16.81 26.34 -21.86
N ARG A 368 17.18 27.62 -21.85
CA ARG A 368 18.50 28.09 -22.30
C ARG A 368 19.65 27.57 -21.45
N ARG A 369 19.47 27.53 -20.13
CA ARG A 369 20.52 27.14 -19.17
C ARG A 369 20.72 25.63 -19.10
N THR A 370 19.63 24.88 -19.07
CA THR A 370 19.67 23.43 -18.82
C THR A 370 19.63 22.59 -20.10
N GLY A 371 19.09 23.13 -21.20
CA GLY A 371 18.87 22.36 -22.42
C GLY A 371 17.87 21.21 -22.28
N LEU A 372 16.97 21.29 -21.30
CA LEU A 372 15.93 20.28 -21.09
C LEU A 372 15.05 20.10 -22.32
N ARG A 373 14.46 18.90 -22.42
CA ARG A 373 13.54 18.57 -23.51
C ARG A 373 12.26 19.41 -23.37
N PRO A 374 11.67 19.88 -24.48
CA PRO A 374 10.44 20.67 -24.45
C PRO A 374 9.31 20.02 -23.64
N GLN A 375 9.15 18.70 -23.72
CA GLN A 375 8.13 17.97 -22.97
C GLN A 375 8.32 18.04 -21.45
N ALA A 376 9.57 18.03 -20.97
CA ALA A 376 9.86 18.14 -19.54
C ALA A 376 9.52 19.54 -19.01
N VAL A 377 9.79 20.57 -19.82
CA VAL A 377 9.47 21.96 -19.46
C VAL A 377 7.97 22.21 -19.51
N GLU A 378 7.26 21.66 -20.51
CA GLU A 378 5.79 21.67 -20.55
C GLU A 378 5.20 21.03 -19.29
N SER A 379 5.69 19.86 -18.89
CA SER A 379 5.26 19.19 -17.66
C SER A 379 5.58 20.00 -16.39
N LEU A 380 6.73 20.69 -16.32
CA LEU A 380 7.05 21.59 -15.20
C LEU A 380 6.08 22.79 -15.12
N VAL A 381 5.76 23.42 -16.25
CA VAL A 381 4.79 24.52 -16.30
C VAL A 381 3.39 24.03 -15.91
N MET A 382 2.94 22.90 -16.46
CA MET A 382 1.64 22.32 -16.15
C MET A 382 1.52 21.86 -14.68
N ALA A 383 2.63 21.47 -14.05
CA ALA A 383 2.71 21.14 -12.62
C ALA A 383 2.68 22.37 -11.68
N GLY A 384 2.81 23.59 -12.23
CA GLY A 384 2.87 24.82 -11.45
C GLY A 384 4.27 25.23 -10.98
N ALA A 385 5.33 24.64 -11.55
CA ALA A 385 6.71 24.89 -11.12
C ALA A 385 7.19 26.34 -11.29
N PHE A 386 6.50 27.11 -12.13
CA PHE A 386 6.80 28.51 -12.45
C PHE A 386 5.78 29.50 -11.88
N ASP A 387 4.75 29.07 -11.16
CA ASP A 387 3.62 29.94 -10.75
C ASP A 387 4.08 31.12 -9.86
N ARG A 388 5.18 30.96 -9.11
CA ARG A 388 5.79 32.03 -8.30
C ARG A 388 6.54 33.09 -9.11
N ILE A 389 6.93 32.75 -10.35
CA ILE A 389 7.69 33.62 -11.26
C ILE A 389 6.71 34.28 -12.23
N THR A 390 5.94 33.45 -12.94
CA THR A 390 4.95 33.85 -13.94
C THR A 390 3.65 33.12 -13.63
N PRO A 391 2.69 33.78 -12.95
CA PRO A 391 1.42 33.15 -12.56
C PRO A 391 0.59 32.62 -13.75
N ASN A 392 0.75 33.24 -14.92
CA ASN A 392 0.07 32.84 -16.13
C ASN A 392 0.78 31.65 -16.79
N ARG A 393 0.19 30.45 -16.67
CA ARG A 393 0.79 29.23 -17.21
C ARG A 393 0.82 29.22 -18.74
N ARG A 394 -0.14 29.85 -19.44
CA ARG A 394 -0.11 29.96 -20.92
C ARG A 394 1.06 30.81 -21.39
N GLN A 395 1.36 31.89 -20.66
CA GLN A 395 2.53 32.72 -20.90
C GLN A 395 3.84 31.95 -20.67
N SER A 396 3.93 31.17 -19.60
CA SER A 396 5.11 30.32 -19.33
C SER A 396 5.32 29.25 -20.43
N LEU A 397 4.25 28.66 -20.96
CA LEU A 397 4.33 27.73 -22.10
C LEU A 397 4.79 28.43 -23.38
N TRP A 398 4.28 29.64 -23.63
CA TRP A 398 4.72 30.46 -24.77
C TRP A 398 6.22 30.77 -24.67
N ASP A 399 6.68 31.25 -23.51
CA ASP A 399 8.08 31.58 -23.23
C ASP A 399 9.00 30.36 -23.40
N ALA A 400 8.58 29.19 -22.91
CA ALA A 400 9.32 27.94 -23.11
C ALA A 400 9.50 27.56 -24.58
N GLY A 401 8.53 27.90 -25.44
CA GLY A 401 8.55 27.61 -26.88
C GLY A 401 9.40 28.57 -27.72
N LEU A 402 9.71 29.77 -27.21
CA LEU A 402 10.50 30.77 -27.94
C LEU A 402 11.97 30.39 -28.07
N TYR A 403 12.50 29.63 -27.12
CA TYR A 403 13.91 29.28 -27.08
C TYR A 403 14.13 27.83 -27.53
N ALA A 404 14.93 27.65 -28.57
CA ALA A 404 15.33 26.31 -28.99
C ALA A 404 16.33 25.71 -27.99
N SER A 405 16.15 24.43 -27.62
CA SER A 405 17.16 23.70 -26.83
C SER A 405 18.53 23.79 -27.54
N PRO A 406 19.63 24.05 -26.80
CA PRO A 406 20.95 24.13 -27.40
C PRO A 406 21.25 22.84 -28.18
N LYS A 407 21.60 22.94 -29.47
CA LYS A 407 22.07 21.77 -30.21
C LYS A 407 23.38 21.30 -29.58
N ARG A 408 23.51 19.99 -29.35
CA ARG A 408 24.69 19.29 -28.79
C ARG A 408 26.04 19.59 -29.48
N ASN A 409 26.06 20.33 -30.59
CA ASN A 409 27.25 20.63 -31.39
C ASN A 409 28.03 21.87 -30.91
N GLY A 410 27.85 22.33 -29.66
CA GLY A 410 28.70 23.37 -29.07
C GLY A 410 28.52 24.79 -29.62
N GLN A 411 27.56 25.02 -30.53
CA GLN A 411 27.24 26.37 -30.98
C GLN A 411 26.38 27.06 -29.92
N ALA A 412 26.97 28.05 -29.23
CA ALA A 412 26.25 28.89 -28.28
C ALA A 412 25.07 29.56 -29.00
N ALA A 413 23.87 29.46 -28.42
CA ALA A 413 22.73 30.22 -28.89
C ALA A 413 23.07 31.71 -28.79
N LEU A 414 22.92 32.44 -29.90
CA LEU A 414 23.06 33.90 -29.89
C LEU A 414 22.05 34.46 -28.87
N PRO A 415 22.44 35.46 -28.05
CA PRO A 415 21.52 36.15 -27.15
C PRO A 415 20.58 37.05 -27.98
N LEU A 416 19.68 36.43 -28.74
CA LEU A 416 18.57 37.12 -29.38
C LEU A 416 17.58 37.44 -28.26
N SER A 417 17.49 38.72 -27.87
CA SER A 417 16.38 39.20 -27.06
C SER A 417 15.15 39.15 -27.96
N MET A 418 14.36 38.08 -27.85
CA MET A 418 13.05 38.01 -28.49
C MET A 418 12.07 38.74 -27.57
N GLU A 419 12.24 40.06 -27.46
CA GLU A 419 11.32 41.00 -26.81
C GLU A 419 10.03 41.22 -27.63
N ASP A 420 9.65 40.24 -28.45
CA ASP A 420 8.35 40.24 -29.09
C ASP A 420 7.31 40.20 -27.97
N SER A 421 6.48 41.24 -27.91
CA SER A 421 5.45 41.41 -26.90
C SER A 421 4.67 40.11 -26.74
N ILE A 422 4.84 39.44 -25.61
CA ILE A 422 4.11 38.21 -25.29
C ILE A 422 2.63 38.53 -25.53
N PRO A 423 1.95 37.78 -26.42
CA PRO A 423 0.54 38.01 -26.68
C PRO A 423 -0.22 38.00 -25.35
N ASN A 424 -1.22 38.87 -25.18
CA ASN A 424 -2.04 38.85 -23.98
C ASN A 424 -2.90 37.56 -24.00
N LEU A 425 -2.35 36.48 -23.45
CA LEU A 425 -3.00 35.19 -23.32
C LEU A 425 -3.80 35.17 -22.02
N GLY A 426 -5.08 34.81 -22.08
CA GLY A 426 -5.84 34.52 -20.87
C GLY A 426 -5.16 33.39 -20.08
N ASP A 427 -5.22 33.43 -18.75
CA ASP A 427 -4.65 32.38 -17.91
C ASP A 427 -5.49 31.09 -17.97
N PHE A 428 -4.95 30.01 -17.39
CA PHE A 428 -5.68 28.79 -17.07
C PHE A 428 -6.78 29.09 -16.05
N SER A 429 -7.97 28.53 -16.27
CA SER A 429 -8.96 28.35 -15.23
C SER A 429 -8.45 27.35 -14.17
N GLU A 430 -9.01 27.40 -12.96
CA GLU A 430 -8.65 26.47 -11.88
C GLU A 430 -8.86 24.99 -12.27
N ALA A 431 -9.89 24.70 -13.08
CA ALA A 431 -10.12 23.35 -13.60
C ALA A 431 -9.03 22.92 -14.60
N GLU A 432 -8.54 23.83 -15.45
CA GLU A 432 -7.42 23.54 -16.36
C GLU A 432 -6.11 23.35 -15.57
N ARG A 433 -5.87 24.14 -14.52
CA ARG A 433 -4.70 23.99 -13.62
C ARG A 433 -4.70 22.62 -12.96
N MET A 434 -5.82 22.25 -12.33
CA MET A 434 -6.01 20.94 -11.72
C MET A 434 -5.81 19.80 -12.74
N ALA A 435 -6.38 19.92 -13.94
CA ALA A 435 -6.22 18.89 -14.97
C ALA A 435 -4.76 18.73 -15.41
N GLY A 436 -4.01 19.83 -15.50
CA GLY A 436 -2.57 19.83 -15.72
C GLY A 436 -1.81 19.10 -14.63
N GLU A 437 -2.11 19.40 -13.37
CA GLU A 437 -1.41 18.84 -12.21
C GLU A 437 -1.67 17.34 -12.03
N TYR A 438 -2.90 16.88 -12.23
CA TYR A 438 -3.17 15.43 -12.27
C TYR A 438 -2.48 14.74 -13.44
N TRP A 439 -2.34 15.40 -14.59
CA TRP A 439 -1.67 14.83 -15.75
C TRP A 439 -0.15 14.72 -15.56
N THR A 440 0.46 15.67 -14.85
CA THR A 440 1.92 15.74 -14.65
C THR A 440 2.42 15.08 -13.38
N MET A 441 1.67 15.17 -12.28
CA MET A 441 2.09 14.70 -10.96
C MET A 441 1.21 13.58 -10.42
N GLY A 442 0.01 13.39 -10.98
CA GLY A 442 -0.98 12.47 -10.45
C GLY A 442 -1.65 12.94 -9.16
N ILE A 443 -1.44 14.19 -8.76
CA ILE A 443 -1.99 14.82 -7.57
C ILE A 443 -2.37 16.29 -7.83
N TYR A 444 -3.30 16.81 -7.05
CA TYR A 444 -3.68 18.23 -7.06
C TYR A 444 -3.48 18.83 -5.66
N PRO A 445 -2.30 19.42 -5.36
CA PRO A 445 -1.96 19.89 -4.01
C PRO A 445 -3.01 20.78 -3.31
N PRO A 446 -3.63 21.76 -4.00
CA PRO A 446 -4.58 22.69 -3.35
C PRO A 446 -5.90 22.04 -2.87
N GLY A 447 -6.38 20.99 -3.53
CA GLY A 447 -7.78 20.57 -3.40
C GLY A 447 -8.03 19.10 -3.71
N HIS A 448 -9.19 18.82 -4.31
CA HIS A 448 -9.58 17.50 -4.81
C HIS A 448 -10.49 17.66 -6.03
N LEU A 449 -10.46 16.71 -6.96
CA LEU A 449 -11.31 16.72 -8.15
C LEU A 449 -12.79 16.96 -7.84
N MET A 450 -13.29 16.33 -6.78
CA MET A 450 -14.70 16.40 -6.43
C MET A 450 -15.17 17.82 -6.11
N GLN A 451 -14.29 18.75 -5.72
CA GLN A 451 -14.66 20.17 -5.52
C GLN A 451 -15.18 20.84 -6.80
N PHE A 452 -14.70 20.39 -7.98
CA PHE A 452 -15.14 20.90 -9.28
C PHE A 452 -16.38 20.17 -9.81
N VAL A 453 -16.57 18.91 -9.41
CA VAL A 453 -17.69 18.08 -9.86
C VAL A 453 -18.93 18.32 -8.98
N ARG A 454 -18.74 18.55 -7.68
CA ARG A 454 -19.80 18.70 -6.66
C ARG A 454 -20.88 19.72 -7.04
N PRO A 455 -20.57 20.93 -7.55
CA PRO A 455 -21.60 21.91 -7.90
C PRO A 455 -22.54 21.46 -9.03
N GLY A 456 -22.12 20.49 -9.85
CA GLY A 456 -22.95 19.91 -10.92
C GLY A 456 -23.77 18.69 -10.50
N LEU A 457 -23.65 18.24 -9.25
CA LEU A 457 -24.38 17.09 -8.72
C LEU A 457 -25.72 17.52 -8.11
N SER A 458 -26.67 16.58 -8.06
CA SER A 458 -27.93 16.76 -7.35
C SER A 458 -27.68 16.99 -5.85
N SER A 459 -28.56 17.76 -5.20
CA SER A 459 -28.56 17.94 -3.74
C SER A 459 -28.80 16.65 -2.96
N GLU A 460 -29.23 15.58 -3.63
CA GLU A 460 -29.36 14.24 -3.04
C GLU A 460 -28.02 13.52 -2.87
N VAL A 461 -26.95 14.00 -3.52
CA VAL A 461 -25.63 13.36 -3.46
C VAL A 461 -24.86 13.84 -2.25
N MET A 462 -24.68 12.93 -1.30
CA MET A 462 -23.97 13.15 -0.03
C MET A 462 -22.46 13.08 -0.19
N THR A 463 -21.74 13.66 0.77
CA THR A 463 -20.29 13.50 0.93
C THR A 463 -19.97 12.19 1.64
N CYS A 464 -18.74 11.68 1.50
CA CYS A 464 -18.29 10.49 2.21
C CYS A 464 -18.40 10.66 3.74
N ASP A 465 -18.07 11.83 4.27
CA ASP A 465 -18.20 12.16 5.70
C ASP A 465 -19.66 12.20 6.19
N GLU A 466 -20.61 12.62 5.35
CA GLU A 466 -22.04 12.52 5.66
C GLU A 466 -22.50 11.07 5.72
N VAL A 467 -22.04 10.22 4.78
CA VAL A 467 -22.38 8.80 4.76
C VAL A 467 -21.87 8.08 6.00
N GLU A 468 -20.68 8.41 6.50
CA GLU A 468 -20.13 7.84 7.74
C GLU A 468 -20.95 8.15 8.99
N ARG A 469 -21.81 9.18 8.97
CA ARG A 469 -22.69 9.55 10.08
C ARG A 469 -24.08 8.92 10.00
N LEU A 470 -24.41 8.23 8.91
CA LEU A 470 -25.71 7.60 8.74
C LEU A 470 -25.84 6.32 9.56
N GLY A 471 -27.08 6.04 9.99
CA GLY A 471 -27.43 4.79 10.65
C GLY A 471 -27.53 3.60 9.69
N ASP A 472 -27.61 2.41 10.26
CA ASP A 472 -27.79 1.17 9.50
C ASP A 472 -29.09 1.21 8.68
N GLU A 473 -29.10 0.55 7.53
CA GLU A 473 -30.20 0.49 6.56
C GLU A 473 -30.62 1.82 5.91
N ALA A 474 -29.94 2.94 6.21
CA ALA A 474 -30.21 4.22 5.58
C ALA A 474 -29.90 4.18 4.07
N PHE A 475 -30.72 4.84 3.25
CA PHE A 475 -30.43 4.99 1.83
C PHE A 475 -29.47 6.16 1.60
N ALA A 476 -28.42 5.93 0.81
CA ALA A 476 -27.41 6.95 0.51
C ALA A 476 -27.05 6.97 -0.98
N VAL A 477 -26.77 8.18 -1.48
CA VAL A 477 -26.22 8.40 -2.81
C VAL A 477 -24.91 9.15 -2.65
N VAL A 478 -23.81 8.56 -3.09
CA VAL A 478 -22.47 9.14 -2.97
C VAL A 478 -21.81 9.20 -4.34
N ALA A 479 -21.01 10.22 -4.59
CA ALA A 479 -20.18 10.32 -5.77
C ALA A 479 -18.72 10.54 -5.37
N GLY A 480 -17.81 9.90 -6.09
CA GLY A 480 -16.39 10.01 -5.81
C GLY A 480 -15.52 9.28 -6.83
N TRP A 481 -14.23 9.25 -6.54
CA TRP A 481 -13.22 8.56 -7.33
C TRP A 481 -12.97 7.14 -6.77
N PRO A 482 -13.14 6.07 -7.59
CA PRO A 482 -12.73 4.73 -7.18
C PRO A 482 -11.21 4.62 -7.09
N ILE A 483 -10.64 4.74 -5.89
CA ILE A 483 -9.18 4.76 -5.69
C ILE A 483 -8.57 3.37 -5.56
N ALA A 484 -9.32 2.41 -4.99
CA ALA A 484 -8.87 1.05 -4.77
C ALA A 484 -10.00 0.05 -5.02
N ARG A 485 -9.66 -1.09 -5.64
CA ARG A 485 -10.59 -2.21 -5.84
C ARG A 485 -9.97 -3.48 -5.31
N GLN A 486 -10.71 -4.24 -4.54
CA GLN A 486 -10.27 -5.51 -3.96
C GLN A 486 -11.24 -6.61 -4.37
N HIS A 487 -10.68 -7.70 -4.91
CA HIS A 487 -11.45 -8.88 -5.31
C HIS A 487 -10.97 -10.13 -4.53
N PRO A 488 -11.33 -10.27 -3.24
CA PRO A 488 -10.90 -11.41 -2.45
C PRO A 488 -11.40 -12.74 -3.04
N LYS A 489 -10.50 -13.70 -3.20
CA LYS A 489 -10.81 -15.03 -3.78
C LYS A 489 -11.74 -15.92 -2.93
N GLY A 490 -12.11 -15.50 -1.73
CA GLY A 490 -12.84 -16.32 -0.75
C GLY A 490 -14.35 -16.06 -0.62
N ARG A 491 -14.88 -14.91 -1.06
CA ARG A 491 -16.31 -14.57 -0.89
C ARG A 491 -17.07 -14.56 -2.21
N ASP A 492 -17.30 -15.69 -2.86
CA ASP A 492 -18.22 -15.84 -4.01
C ASP A 492 -18.16 -14.75 -5.11
N GLY A 493 -17.02 -14.04 -5.27
CA GLY A 493 -16.88 -12.90 -6.19
C GLY A 493 -17.36 -11.52 -5.69
N THR A 494 -17.51 -11.30 -4.38
CA THR A 494 -17.82 -9.99 -3.78
C THR A 494 -16.63 -9.04 -3.92
N ILE A 495 -16.91 -7.79 -4.28
CA ILE A 495 -15.88 -6.79 -4.60
C ILE A 495 -16.04 -5.60 -3.68
N PHE A 496 -14.91 -5.13 -3.15
CA PHE A 496 -14.84 -3.94 -2.32
C PHE A 496 -14.19 -2.82 -3.14
N VAL A 497 -14.82 -1.66 -3.17
CA VAL A 497 -14.32 -0.46 -3.84
C VAL A 497 -14.24 0.67 -2.83
N THR A 498 -13.05 1.25 -2.66
CA THR A 498 -12.88 2.47 -1.89
C THR A 498 -13.19 3.65 -2.78
N LEU A 499 -14.23 4.41 -2.43
CA LEU A 499 -14.67 5.60 -3.12
C LEU A 499 -14.21 6.83 -2.33
N GLU A 500 -13.45 7.73 -2.94
CA GLU A 500 -12.90 8.93 -2.29
C GLU A 500 -13.51 10.22 -2.83
N ASP A 501 -13.75 11.18 -1.95
CA ASP A 501 -14.14 12.53 -2.25
C ASP A 501 -13.29 13.58 -1.48
N GLU A 502 -13.65 14.85 -1.56
CA GLU A 502 -12.94 15.96 -0.90
C GLU A 502 -13.03 15.95 0.63
N THR A 503 -13.93 15.15 1.21
CA THR A 503 -14.15 15.03 2.66
C THR A 503 -13.52 13.76 3.23
N GLY A 504 -13.49 12.68 2.44
CA GLY A 504 -12.92 11.41 2.86
C GLY A 504 -13.19 10.28 1.90
N ASP A 505 -13.24 9.06 2.43
CA ASP A 505 -13.48 7.87 1.65
C ASP A 505 -14.48 6.95 2.32
N THR A 506 -15.25 6.24 1.52
CA THR A 506 -16.23 5.25 1.97
C THR A 506 -15.99 3.92 1.27
N GLN A 507 -16.15 2.83 2.01
CA GLN A 507 -16.06 1.49 1.45
C GLN A 507 -17.39 1.06 0.84
N VAL A 508 -17.35 0.75 -0.45
CA VAL A 508 -18.49 0.28 -1.23
C VAL A 508 -18.40 -1.22 -1.45
N ILE A 509 -19.45 -1.96 -1.10
CA ILE A 509 -19.58 -3.40 -1.30
C ILE A 509 -20.42 -3.65 -2.54
N LEU A 510 -19.87 -4.41 -3.49
CA LEU A 510 -20.57 -4.85 -4.69
C LEU A 510 -20.70 -6.37 -4.69
N TRP A 511 -21.94 -6.84 -4.66
CA TRP A 511 -22.25 -8.24 -4.86
C TRP A 511 -21.95 -8.67 -6.32
N PRO A 512 -21.65 -9.96 -6.57
CA PRO A 512 -21.24 -10.45 -7.89
C PRO A 512 -22.17 -10.05 -9.03
N ARG A 513 -23.49 -10.08 -8.77
CA ARG A 513 -24.53 -9.68 -9.73
C ARG A 513 -24.44 -8.21 -10.11
N VAL A 514 -24.29 -7.32 -9.13
CA VAL A 514 -24.20 -5.87 -9.33
C VAL A 514 -22.89 -5.54 -10.05
N TYR A 515 -21.79 -6.17 -9.64
CA TYR A 515 -20.51 -5.98 -10.32
C TYR A 515 -20.54 -6.44 -11.78
N ALA A 516 -21.10 -7.62 -12.08
CA ALA A 516 -21.19 -8.12 -13.44
C ALA A 516 -21.96 -7.15 -14.36
N GLN A 517 -22.98 -6.48 -13.81
CA GLN A 517 -23.77 -5.46 -14.51
C GLN A 517 -22.99 -4.15 -14.72
N TYR A 518 -22.32 -3.64 -13.68
CA TYR A 518 -21.74 -2.28 -13.68
C TYR A 518 -20.20 -2.21 -13.77
N ARG A 519 -19.53 -3.31 -14.13
CA ARG A 519 -18.06 -3.37 -14.25
C ARG A 519 -17.45 -2.33 -15.20
N ARG A 520 -18.19 -1.87 -16.21
CA ARG A 520 -17.71 -0.88 -17.17
C ARG A 520 -17.72 0.52 -16.55
N GLU A 521 -18.76 0.82 -15.80
CA GLU A 521 -19.00 2.09 -15.13
C GLU A 521 -17.97 2.30 -14.02
N LEU A 522 -17.63 1.23 -13.27
CA LEU A 522 -16.57 1.26 -12.27
C LEU A 522 -15.20 1.60 -12.82
N SER A 523 -14.96 1.38 -14.12
CA SER A 523 -13.72 1.77 -14.80
C SER A 523 -13.63 3.29 -15.08
N SER A 524 -14.72 4.03 -14.85
CA SER A 524 -14.73 5.49 -14.89
C SER A 524 -13.89 6.09 -13.75
N GLN A 525 -13.45 7.33 -13.94
CA GLN A 525 -12.70 8.07 -12.92
C GLN A 525 -13.61 8.63 -11.84
N VAL A 526 -14.83 9.02 -12.18
CA VAL A 526 -15.84 9.43 -11.20
C VAL A 526 -17.05 8.55 -11.38
N VAL A 527 -17.55 8.03 -10.27
CA VAL A 527 -18.76 7.21 -10.23
C VAL A 527 -19.72 7.76 -9.18
N LEU A 528 -21.00 7.64 -9.47
CA LEU A 528 -22.08 7.82 -8.53
C LEU A 528 -22.60 6.43 -8.14
N VAL A 529 -22.67 6.18 -6.84
CA VAL A 529 -23.14 4.94 -6.25
C VAL A 529 -24.39 5.23 -5.44
N ARG A 530 -25.44 4.46 -5.71
CA ARG A 530 -26.65 4.43 -4.89
C ARG A 530 -26.68 3.12 -4.13
N GLY A 531 -27.10 3.16 -2.88
CA GLY A 531 -27.05 1.97 -2.04
C GLY A 531 -27.69 2.16 -0.68
N THR A 532 -27.62 1.09 0.11
CA THR A 532 -28.00 1.08 1.52
C THR A 532 -26.76 1.06 2.38
N VAL A 533 -26.77 1.87 3.42
CA VAL A 533 -25.73 1.90 4.44
C VAL A 533 -25.81 0.62 5.25
N SER A 534 -24.66 -0.01 5.47
CA SER A 534 -24.45 -1.09 6.41
C SER A 534 -23.51 -0.57 7.49
N ALA A 535 -24.09 -0.20 8.63
CA ALA A 535 -23.37 0.32 9.79
C ALA A 535 -23.34 -0.76 10.88
N TRP A 536 -22.18 -1.35 11.11
CA TRP A 536 -22.02 -2.42 12.08
C TRP A 536 -20.69 -2.32 12.82
N ASP A 537 -20.75 -2.46 14.15
CA ASP A 537 -19.59 -2.51 15.07
C ASP A 537 -18.59 -1.36 14.82
N GLY A 538 -19.12 -0.12 14.73
CA GLY A 538 -18.34 1.09 14.50
C GLY A 538 -17.80 1.26 13.08
N THR A 539 -18.18 0.40 12.13
CA THR A 539 -17.78 0.50 10.71
C THR A 539 -18.97 0.81 9.82
N VAL A 540 -18.78 1.71 8.85
CA VAL A 540 -19.83 2.11 7.90
C VAL A 540 -19.41 1.72 6.49
N ASN A 541 -20.29 1.00 5.80
CA ASN A 541 -20.11 0.57 4.42
C ASN A 541 -21.33 0.93 3.59
N LEU A 542 -21.15 1.11 2.28
CA LEU A 542 -22.26 1.28 1.36
C LEU A 542 -22.45 0.02 0.52
N ILE A 543 -23.59 -0.64 0.62
CA ILE A 543 -23.95 -1.76 -0.24
C ILE A 543 -24.55 -1.20 -1.53
N ALA A 544 -23.82 -1.32 -2.64
CA ALA A 544 -24.22 -0.74 -3.91
C ALA A 544 -25.42 -1.49 -4.53
N SER A 545 -26.45 -0.75 -4.92
CA SER A 545 -27.57 -1.22 -5.73
C SER A 545 -27.46 -0.77 -7.18
N GLU A 546 -26.99 0.46 -7.41
CA GLU A 546 -26.80 1.05 -8.75
C GLU A 546 -25.49 1.84 -8.81
N VAL A 547 -24.78 1.73 -9.92
CA VAL A 547 -23.55 2.51 -10.20
C VAL A 547 -23.69 3.22 -11.54
N ARG A 548 -23.37 4.51 -11.57
CA ARG A 548 -23.37 5.34 -12.79
C ARG A 548 -22.03 6.03 -12.97
N ALA A 549 -21.51 6.04 -14.19
CA ALA A 549 -20.31 6.80 -14.52
C ALA A 549 -20.63 8.30 -14.68
N ILE A 550 -19.84 9.16 -14.06
CA ILE A 550 -19.86 10.60 -14.28
C ILE A 550 -18.66 10.96 -15.16
N ARG A 551 -18.90 11.68 -16.26
CA ARG A 551 -17.83 12.17 -17.13
C ARG A 551 -17.26 13.46 -16.54
N SER A 552 -16.09 13.35 -15.89
CA SER A 552 -15.39 14.51 -15.32
C SER A 552 -14.60 15.33 -16.35
N GLY A 553 -14.22 14.74 -17.49
CA GLY A 553 -13.39 15.39 -18.51
C GLY A 553 -11.91 15.56 -18.11
N VAL A 554 -11.51 15.11 -16.91
CA VAL A 554 -10.15 15.26 -16.35
C VAL A 554 -9.41 13.93 -16.37
N ARG A 555 -8.19 13.88 -16.92
CA ARG A 555 -7.40 12.65 -16.97
C ARG A 555 -6.70 12.37 -15.64
N MET A 556 -7.34 11.59 -14.77
CA MET A 556 -6.83 11.13 -13.47
C MET A 556 -5.92 9.89 -13.57
N PRO A 557 -5.08 9.63 -12.54
CA PRO A 557 -4.42 8.34 -12.35
C PRO A 557 -5.41 7.17 -12.36
N ARG A 558 -4.92 5.96 -12.68
CA ARG A 558 -5.75 4.76 -12.61
C ARG A 558 -5.93 4.31 -11.16
N ALA A 559 -7.09 3.74 -10.87
CA ALA A 559 -7.34 3.06 -9.60
C ALA A 559 -6.31 1.93 -9.36
N HIS A 560 -5.99 1.69 -8.09
CA HIS A 560 -5.20 0.52 -7.70
C HIS A 560 -6.09 -0.72 -7.65
N ASP A 561 -5.89 -1.64 -8.59
CA ASP A 561 -6.60 -2.92 -8.64
C ASP A 561 -5.78 -4.00 -7.90
N TRP A 562 -6.31 -4.50 -6.78
CA TRP A 562 -5.74 -5.61 -6.00
C TRP A 562 -6.51 -6.90 -6.31
N ARG A 563 -5.78 -7.93 -6.74
CA ARG A 563 -6.34 -9.25 -7.09
C ARG A 563 -6.26 -10.27 -5.96
#